data_AF-A0AAF0R510-F1
#
_entry.id   AF-A0AAF0R510-F1
#
_cell.length_a   1.000
_cell.length_b   1.000
_cell.length_c   1.000
_cell.angle_alpha   90.00
_cell.angle_beta   90.00
_cell.angle_gamma   90.00
#
_symmetry.space_group_name_H-M   'P 1'
#
loop_
_entity.id
_entity.type
_entity.pdbx_description
1 polymer ?
#
loop_
_entity_poly.entity_id
_entity_poly.type
_entity_poly.pdbx_seq_one_letter_code
_entity_poly.pdbx_strand_id
1 'polypeptide(L)'
;MLHKVCSKKREKSRSFSEEMSNAFDEIKSCGINGNGFCDLSIGKVHIMAQCVGNLGGCDCGVCVNKAVQIVHDECSYSLVGEIYLDGCYLSYSYDNNKISSHDLDEGKGGYGNGKQKLAAIVVGGIVATIMLGVVYYFLKSCGKKDDGKL
;
A
#
# COMPACT_ATOMS: atom_id res chain seq x y z
N MET A 1 2.67 -13.83 -7.60
CA MET A 1 2.67 -12.96 -6.41
C MET A 1 3.10 -11.59 -6.89
N LEU A 2 2.27 -10.56 -6.67
CA LEU A 2 2.52 -9.22 -7.19
C LEU A 2 3.29 -8.37 -6.17
N HIS A 3 2.94 -8.49 -4.89
CA HIS A 3 3.62 -7.78 -3.81
C HIS A 3 3.51 -8.55 -2.49
N LYS A 4 4.52 -8.40 -1.64
CA LYS A 4 4.57 -8.97 -0.28
C LYS A 4 5.32 -8.00 0.62
N VAL A 5 4.72 -7.67 1.76
CA VAL A 5 5.33 -6.89 2.82
C VAL A 5 5.10 -7.61 4.14
N CYS A 6 6.15 -7.73 4.95
CA CYS A 6 6.06 -8.22 6.32
C CYS A 6 6.77 -7.22 7.24
N SER A 7 6.33 -7.05 8.47
CA SER A 7 7.03 -6.21 9.43
C SER A 7 8.31 -6.89 9.95
N LYS A 8 9.38 -6.12 10.11
CA LYS A 8 10.61 -6.51 10.82
C LYS A 8 10.35 -6.86 12.28
N LYS A 9 9.37 -6.21 12.91
CA LYS A 9 8.93 -6.56 14.26
C LYS A 9 8.26 -7.92 14.26
N ARG A 10 8.69 -8.78 15.18
CA ARG A 10 8.20 -10.15 15.30
C ARG A 10 7.76 -10.46 16.71
N GLU A 11 6.76 -11.32 16.84
CA GLU A 11 6.27 -11.87 18.10
C GLU A 11 6.23 -13.39 18.00
N LYS A 12 6.93 -14.06 18.93
CA LYS A 12 7.11 -15.51 18.92
C LYS A 12 6.34 -16.21 20.04
N SER A 13 5.51 -15.48 20.78
CA SER A 13 4.67 -16.06 21.82
C SER A 13 3.71 -17.10 21.26
N ARG A 14 3.38 -18.06 22.13
CA ARG A 14 2.36 -19.07 21.85
C ARG A 14 1.01 -18.44 21.57
N SER A 15 0.62 -17.44 22.36
CA SER A 15 -0.64 -16.70 22.20
C SER A 15 -0.74 -16.03 20.82
N PHE A 16 0.34 -15.41 20.34
CA PHE A 16 0.38 -14.88 18.97
C PHE A 16 0.12 -15.98 17.95
N SER A 17 0.83 -17.10 18.03
CA SER A 17 0.69 -18.18 17.06
C SER A 17 -0.72 -18.80 17.06
N GLU A 18 -1.33 -18.96 18.23
CA GLU A 18 -2.68 -19.53 18.38
C GLU A 18 -3.75 -18.57 17.84
N GLU A 19 -3.74 -17.29 18.23
CA GLU A 19 -4.69 -16.29 17.74
C GLU A 19 -4.57 -16.10 16.22
N MET A 20 -3.33 -16.07 15.72
CA MET A 20 -3.05 -15.91 14.30
C MET A 20 -3.52 -17.10 13.47
N SER A 21 -3.32 -18.32 13.96
CA SER A 21 -3.84 -19.52 13.30
C SER A 21 -5.36 -19.50 13.22
N ASN A 22 -6.04 -19.15 14.33
CA ASN A 22 -7.49 -19.09 14.37
C ASN A 22 -8.05 -18.04 13.38
N ALA A 23 -7.42 -16.85 13.34
CA ALA A 23 -7.80 -15.79 12.42
C ALA A 23 -7.63 -16.21 10.96
N PHE A 24 -6.54 -16.91 10.65
CA PHE A 24 -6.34 -17.44 9.31
C PHE A 24 -7.33 -18.53 8.96
N ASP A 25 -7.63 -19.47 9.86
CA ASP A 25 -8.61 -20.53 9.57
C ASP A 25 -10.01 -19.97 9.27
N GLU A 26 -10.41 -18.91 9.96
CA GLU A 26 -11.70 -18.25 9.70
C GLU A 26 -11.71 -17.47 8.38
N ILE A 27 -10.63 -16.74 8.04
CA ILE A 27 -10.57 -15.96 6.79
C ILE A 27 -10.49 -16.83 5.53
N LYS A 28 -10.10 -18.11 5.61
CA LYS A 28 -9.99 -19.01 4.44
C LYS A 28 -11.30 -19.20 3.69
N SER A 29 -12.43 -19.03 4.38
CA SER A 29 -13.76 -19.08 3.77
C SER A 29 -14.20 -17.75 3.14
N CYS A 30 -13.29 -16.76 3.08
CA CYS A 30 -13.58 -15.46 2.51
C CYS A 30 -13.99 -15.56 1.04
N GLY A 31 -15.10 -14.89 0.69
CA GLY A 31 -15.61 -14.80 -0.67
C GLY A 31 -16.41 -16.00 -1.19
N ILE A 32 -16.48 -17.12 -0.45
CA ILE A 32 -17.36 -18.24 -0.82
C ILE A 32 -18.84 -17.84 -0.68
N ASN A 33 -19.18 -17.04 0.34
CA ASN A 33 -20.56 -16.67 0.69
C ASN A 33 -20.85 -15.16 0.62
N GLY A 34 -19.94 -14.34 0.06
CA GLY A 34 -19.99 -12.89 0.18
C GLY A 34 -19.58 -12.12 -1.08
N ASN A 35 -19.42 -10.81 -0.94
CA ASN A 35 -19.03 -9.87 -2.01
C ASN A 35 -17.51 -9.82 -2.29
N GLY A 36 -16.78 -10.88 -1.92
CA GLY A 36 -15.33 -10.93 -2.06
C GLY A 36 -14.57 -10.01 -1.09
N PHE A 37 -15.19 -9.49 -0.03
CA PHE A 37 -14.54 -8.71 1.00
C PHE A 37 -14.79 -9.32 2.38
N CYS A 38 -13.74 -9.39 3.20
CA CYS A 38 -13.82 -9.90 4.57
C CYS A 38 -12.95 -9.06 5.50
N ASP A 39 -13.49 -8.74 6.67
CA ASP A 39 -12.81 -8.06 7.76
C ASP A 39 -13.12 -8.82 9.05
N LEU A 40 -12.07 -9.24 9.75
CA LEU A 40 -12.18 -10.12 10.90
C LEU A 40 -11.21 -9.67 11.99
N SER A 41 -11.70 -9.70 13.23
CA SER A 41 -10.89 -9.47 14.43
C SER A 41 -11.02 -10.66 15.37
N ILE A 42 -9.92 -11.38 15.63
CA ILE A 42 -9.85 -12.44 16.63
C ILE A 42 -8.76 -12.12 17.65
N GLY A 43 -9.16 -11.94 18.91
CA GLY A 43 -8.21 -11.58 19.97
C GLY A 43 -7.52 -10.26 19.63
N LYS A 44 -6.20 -10.30 19.46
CA LYS A 44 -5.38 -9.15 19.06
C LYS A 44 -5.10 -9.10 17.56
N VAL A 45 -5.55 -10.09 16.80
CA VAL A 45 -5.35 -10.15 15.35
C VAL A 45 -6.49 -9.41 14.65
N HIS A 46 -6.15 -8.48 13.77
CA HIS A 46 -7.05 -7.94 12.75
C HIS A 46 -6.58 -8.45 11.39
N ILE A 47 -7.49 -8.98 10.58
CA ILE A 47 -7.21 -9.49 9.25
C ILE A 47 -8.31 -9.07 8.27
N MET A 48 -7.87 -8.63 7.09
CA MET A 48 -8.73 -8.21 6.01
C MET A 48 -8.32 -8.95 4.74
N ALA A 49 -9.30 -9.36 3.95
CA ALA A 49 -9.09 -9.94 2.64
C ALA A 49 -10.06 -9.32 1.62
N GLN A 50 -9.57 -9.05 0.41
CA GLN A 50 -10.36 -8.51 -0.68
C GLN A 50 -10.01 -9.20 -1.99
N CYS A 51 -11.01 -9.73 -2.68
CA CYS A 51 -10.90 -10.33 -4.00
C CYS A 51 -11.23 -9.31 -5.09
N VAL A 52 -10.70 -9.55 -6.29
CA VAL A 52 -11.05 -8.75 -7.46
C VAL A 52 -12.51 -9.03 -7.83
N GLY A 53 -13.27 -7.99 -8.18
CA GLY A 53 -14.74 -8.07 -8.27
C GLY A 53 -15.32 -8.99 -9.37
N ASN A 54 -14.50 -9.50 -10.29
CA ASN A 54 -14.92 -10.47 -11.31
C ASN A 54 -14.54 -11.92 -10.97
N LEU A 55 -13.93 -12.15 -9.82
CA LEU A 55 -13.45 -13.47 -9.40
C LEU A 55 -14.61 -14.28 -8.79
N GLY A 56 -14.82 -15.52 -9.24
CA GLY A 56 -15.85 -16.39 -8.67
C GLY A 56 -15.56 -16.70 -7.19
N GLY A 57 -16.60 -17.00 -6.40
CA GLY A 57 -16.43 -17.21 -4.95
C GLY A 57 -15.45 -18.33 -4.59
N CYS A 58 -15.42 -19.41 -5.38
CA CYS A 58 -14.43 -20.48 -5.23
C CYS A 58 -13.01 -20.01 -5.53
N ASP A 59 -12.81 -19.28 -6.61
CA ASP A 59 -11.49 -18.75 -7.01
C ASP A 59 -10.98 -17.71 -6.01
N CYS A 60 -11.88 -16.91 -5.43
CA CYS A 60 -11.57 -16.00 -4.33
C CYS A 60 -11.05 -16.75 -3.10
N GLY A 61 -11.77 -17.79 -2.66
CA GLY A 61 -11.32 -18.64 -1.55
C GLY A 61 -9.96 -19.28 -1.83
N VAL A 62 -9.71 -19.78 -3.04
CA VAL A 62 -8.40 -20.33 -3.43
C VAL A 62 -7.30 -19.27 -3.36
N CYS A 63 -7.56 -18.05 -3.85
CA CYS A 63 -6.60 -16.97 -3.78
C CYS A 63 -6.26 -16.57 -2.33
N VAL A 64 -7.27 -16.41 -1.48
CA VAL A 64 -7.09 -16.05 -0.07
C VAL A 64 -6.30 -17.15 0.66
N ASN A 65 -6.64 -18.42 0.43
CA ASN A 65 -5.88 -19.56 0.97
C ASN A 65 -4.40 -19.51 0.58
N LYS A 66 -4.10 -19.17 -0.68
CA LYS A 66 -2.73 -19.02 -1.16
C LYS A 66 -2.01 -17.84 -0.51
N ALA A 67 -2.70 -16.73 -0.28
CA ALA A 67 -2.14 -15.59 0.45
C ALA A 67 -1.80 -15.97 1.90
N VAL A 68 -2.66 -16.72 2.58
CA VAL A 68 -2.41 -17.26 3.93
C VAL A 68 -1.17 -18.15 3.96
N GLN A 69 -1.01 -19.05 2.99
CA GLN A 69 0.19 -19.91 2.90
C GLN A 69 1.47 -19.08 2.78
N ILE A 70 1.47 -18.04 1.94
CA ILE A 70 2.61 -17.13 1.80
C ILE A 70 2.92 -16.43 3.12
N VAL A 71 1.91 -16.02 3.90
CA VAL A 71 2.14 -15.43 5.22
C VAL A 71 2.86 -16.41 6.15
N HIS A 72 2.40 -17.67 6.18
CA HIS A 72 3.03 -18.70 7.03
C HIS A 72 4.48 -18.97 6.64
N ASP A 73 4.76 -19.08 5.35
CA ASP A 73 6.08 -19.47 4.84
C ASP A 73 7.08 -18.30 4.85
N GLU A 74 6.60 -17.09 4.55
CA GLU A 74 7.48 -15.95 4.26
C GLU A 74 7.40 -14.80 5.27
N CYS A 75 6.27 -14.63 5.98
CA CYS A 75 6.08 -13.58 6.98
C CYS A 75 6.04 -14.13 8.42
N SER A 76 6.54 -15.33 8.67
CA SER A 76 6.41 -16.01 9.97
C SER A 76 6.81 -15.12 11.15
N TYR A 77 5.92 -15.06 12.14
CA TYR A 77 6.03 -14.25 13.36
C TYR A 77 5.98 -12.74 13.16
N SER A 78 5.86 -12.23 11.94
CA SER A 78 5.75 -10.78 11.71
C SER A 78 4.44 -10.26 12.27
N LEU A 79 4.47 -9.11 12.94
CA LEU A 79 3.29 -8.50 13.57
C LEU A 79 2.31 -7.89 12.58
N VAL A 80 2.79 -7.46 11.42
CA VAL A 80 1.97 -6.93 10.32
C VAL A 80 2.44 -7.52 9.01
N GLY A 81 1.53 -7.73 8.08
CA GLY A 81 1.88 -8.11 6.72
C GLY A 81 0.78 -7.83 5.73
N GLU A 82 1.17 -7.67 4.47
CA GLU A 82 0.32 -7.41 3.33
C GLU A 82 0.77 -8.29 2.16
N ILE A 83 -0.15 -9.07 1.60
CA ILE A 83 0.06 -9.94 0.46
C ILE A 83 -0.86 -9.50 -0.67
N TYR A 84 -0.29 -9.23 -1.82
CA TYR A 84 -1.03 -8.91 -3.03
C TYR A 84 -0.76 -9.98 -4.10
N LEU A 85 -1.81 -10.69 -4.48
CA LEU A 85 -1.79 -11.71 -5.52
C LEU A 85 -2.64 -11.26 -6.71
N ASP A 86 -2.44 -11.93 -7.84
CA ASP A 86 -3.32 -11.81 -8.99
C ASP A 86 -4.66 -12.47 -8.63
N GLY A 87 -5.62 -11.66 -8.16
CA GLY A 87 -6.95 -12.09 -7.76
C GLY A 87 -7.38 -11.68 -6.34
N CYS A 88 -6.45 -11.39 -5.43
CA CYS A 88 -6.80 -11.00 -4.06
C CYS A 88 -5.69 -10.24 -3.32
N TYR A 89 -6.12 -9.49 -2.32
CA TYR A 89 -5.32 -8.80 -1.32
C TYR A 89 -5.63 -9.39 0.06
N LEU A 90 -4.61 -9.57 0.88
CA LEU A 90 -4.73 -9.97 2.28
C LEU A 90 -3.81 -9.10 3.13
N SER A 91 -4.34 -8.51 4.21
CA SER A 91 -3.56 -7.77 5.18
C SER A 91 -3.90 -8.20 6.59
N TYR A 92 -2.91 -8.22 7.47
CA TYR A 92 -3.12 -8.56 8.88
C TYR A 92 -2.28 -7.66 9.79
N SER A 93 -2.73 -7.53 11.04
CA SER A 93 -1.98 -6.87 12.11
C SER A 93 -2.25 -7.51 13.47
N TYR A 94 -1.26 -7.50 14.36
CA TYR A 94 -1.38 -7.99 15.73
C TYR A 94 -1.17 -6.84 16.73
N ASP A 95 -2.11 -6.66 17.66
CA ASP A 95 -2.09 -5.75 18.80
C ASP A 95 -1.97 -4.25 18.44
N ASN A 96 -2.89 -3.74 17.60
CA ASN A 96 -3.01 -2.32 17.17
C ASN A 96 -1.66 -1.64 16.86
N ASN A 97 -0.70 -2.41 16.36
CA ASN A 97 0.68 -1.99 16.40
C ASN A 97 0.89 -0.94 15.31
N LYS A 98 1.25 0.29 15.70
CA LYS A 98 1.54 1.36 14.75
C LYS A 98 2.86 1.06 14.06
N ILE A 99 2.80 0.37 12.93
CA ILE A 99 3.95 0.13 12.06
C ILE A 99 4.32 1.43 11.36
N SER A 100 5.59 1.83 11.49
CA SER A 100 6.16 2.88 10.64
C SER A 100 6.74 2.23 9.39
N SER A 101 6.78 2.94 8.25
CA SER A 101 7.32 2.44 6.98
C SER A 101 8.75 1.88 7.08
N HIS A 102 9.52 2.31 8.08
CA HIS A 102 10.88 1.82 8.37
C HIS A 102 10.91 0.41 9.00
N ASP A 103 9.82 0.00 9.64
CA ASP A 103 9.63 -1.30 10.29
C ASP A 103 9.12 -2.38 9.32
N LEU A 104 8.96 -2.08 8.03
CA LEU A 104 8.55 -3.04 7.00
C LEU A 104 9.77 -3.59 6.27
N ASP A 105 9.78 -4.89 5.99
CA ASP A 105 10.72 -5.54 5.09
C ASP A 105 10.26 -5.24 3.66
N GLU A 106 10.91 -4.28 3.00
CA GLU A 106 10.67 -3.95 1.60
C GLU A 106 11.15 -5.10 0.72
N GLY A 107 10.27 -6.07 0.48
CA GLY A 107 10.36 -6.89 -0.72
C GLY A 107 10.20 -5.98 -1.93
N LYS A 108 11.24 -5.86 -2.76
CA LYS A 108 11.24 -5.04 -3.98
C LYS A 108 9.96 -5.27 -4.81
N GLY A 109 9.01 -4.35 -4.70
CA GLY A 109 7.79 -4.31 -5.49
C GLY A 109 7.16 -2.93 -5.31
N GLY A 110 7.30 -2.09 -6.34
CA GLY A 110 6.89 -0.70 -6.27
C GLY A 110 5.39 -0.52 -6.38
N TYR A 111 4.77 0.04 -5.35
CA TYR A 111 3.62 0.93 -5.47
C TYR A 111 3.58 1.83 -4.23
N GLY A 112 4.06 3.06 -4.39
CA GLY A 112 4.18 4.02 -3.30
C GLY A 112 2.88 4.78 -3.07
N ASN A 113 2.55 5.05 -1.81
CA ASN A 113 2.20 6.39 -1.33
C ASN A 113 2.20 6.45 0.20
N GLY A 114 2.97 7.39 0.74
CA GLY A 114 2.98 7.73 2.16
C GLY A 114 4.40 7.91 2.70
N LYS A 115 4.93 9.13 2.59
CA LYS A 115 6.30 9.58 2.94
C LYS A 115 7.33 9.36 1.83
N GLN A 116 7.15 10.07 0.73
CA GLN A 116 8.18 10.21 -0.28
C GLN A 116 9.38 10.96 0.31
N LYS A 117 10.55 10.31 0.24
CA LYS A 117 11.85 10.99 0.27
C LYS A 117 11.79 12.15 -0.75
N LEU A 118 11.69 13.38 -0.26
CA LEU A 118 11.74 14.61 -1.06
C LEU A 118 13.19 14.87 -1.52
N ALA A 119 13.65 14.15 -2.54
CA ALA A 119 14.94 14.42 -3.18
C ALA A 119 14.86 14.46 -4.73
N ALA A 120 13.69 14.68 -5.33
CA ALA A 120 13.54 14.73 -6.78
C ALA A 120 12.50 15.74 -7.31
N ILE A 121 12.29 16.88 -6.64
CA ILE A 121 11.44 17.98 -7.14
C ILE A 121 12.25 19.28 -7.22
N VAL A 122 13.40 19.26 -7.88
CA VAL A 122 14.20 20.49 -8.11
C VAL A 122 14.51 20.75 -9.59
N VAL A 123 14.09 19.87 -10.51
CA VAL A 123 14.38 20.07 -11.95
C VAL A 123 13.23 20.74 -12.72
N GLY A 124 11.98 20.67 -12.22
CA GLY A 124 10.82 21.26 -12.91
C GLY A 124 10.63 22.77 -12.73
N GLY A 125 11.11 23.35 -11.63
CA GLY A 125 10.90 24.76 -11.30
C GLY A 125 11.72 25.74 -12.14
N ILE A 126 12.90 25.31 -12.62
CA ILE A 126 13.82 26.17 -13.37
C ILE A 126 13.28 26.47 -14.77
N VAL A 127 12.64 25.50 -15.44
CA VAL A 127 12.09 25.72 -16.79
C VAL A 127 10.87 26.65 -16.76
N ALA A 128 9.99 26.50 -15.77
CA ALA A 128 8.79 27.34 -15.64
C ALA A 128 9.14 28.81 -15.33
N THR A 129 10.17 29.05 -14.50
CA THR A 129 10.61 30.42 -14.16
C THR A 129 11.26 31.13 -15.33
N ILE A 130 12.05 30.43 -16.16
CA ILE A 130 12.63 31.00 -17.39
C ILE A 130 11.53 31.32 -18.40
N MET A 131 10.57 30.41 -18.64
CA MET A 131 9.45 30.66 -19.56
C MET A 131 8.59 31.85 -19.12
N LEU A 132 8.25 31.94 -17.83
CA LEU A 132 7.51 33.09 -17.30
C LEU A 132 8.31 34.40 -17.38
N GLY A 133 9.63 34.35 -17.17
CA GLY A 133 10.50 35.51 -17.32
C GLY A 133 10.56 36.02 -18.76
N VAL A 134 10.66 35.11 -19.74
CA VAL A 134 10.64 35.46 -21.17
C VAL A 134 9.29 36.06 -21.57
N VAL A 135 8.17 35.45 -21.15
CA VAL A 135 6.82 35.98 -21.42
C VAL A 135 6.64 37.37 -20.80
N TYR A 136 7.05 37.57 -19.54
CA TYR A 136 7.00 38.87 -18.89
C TYR A 136 7.87 39.92 -19.60
N TYR A 137 9.06 39.54 -20.07
CA TYR A 137 9.92 40.43 -20.84
C TYR A 137 9.29 40.84 -22.16
N PHE A 138 8.68 39.91 -22.91
CA PHE A 138 7.94 40.24 -24.13
C PHE A 138 6.74 41.15 -23.86
N LEU A 139 5.96 40.90 -22.79
CA LEU A 139 4.86 41.78 -22.39
C LEU A 139 5.35 43.19 -22.05
N LYS A 140 6.48 43.31 -21.33
CA LYS A 140 7.08 44.61 -21.01
C LYS A 140 7.68 45.30 -22.25
N SER A 141 8.23 44.54 -23.19
CA SER A 141 8.78 45.07 -24.44
C SER A 141 7.68 45.54 -25.40
N CYS A 142 6.49 44.94 -25.36
CA CYS A 142 5.31 45.43 -26.09
C CYS A 142 4.65 46.64 -25.41
N GLY A 143 4.82 46.80 -24.09
CA GLY A 143 4.24 47.90 -23.30
C GLY A 143 5.00 49.22 -23.31
N LYS A 144 6.13 49.32 -24.03
CA LYS A 144 6.82 50.60 -24.26
C LYS A 144 6.66 51.02 -25.72
N LYS A 145 5.53 51.67 -26.00
CA LYS A 145 5.39 52.67 -27.06
C LYS A 145 4.91 53.97 -26.40
N ASP A 146 5.57 55.04 -26.80
CA ASP A 146 5.70 56.33 -26.11
C ASP A 146 4.43 57.19 -26.10
N ASP A 147 4.22 57.94 -25.01
CA ASP A 147 3.52 59.23 -25.05
C ASP A 147 4.51 60.32 -24.63
N GLY A 148 5.29 60.78 -25.62
CA GLY A 148 6.07 62.01 -25.56
C GLY A 148 5.49 63.05 -26.50
N LYS A 149 5.00 64.17 -25.93
CA LYS A 149 4.71 65.50 -26.54
C LYS A 149 3.85 65.50 -27.83
N LEU A 150 2.68 66.12 -27.87
CA LEU A 150 2.41 67.57 -27.83
C LEU A 150 0.90 67.79 -27.59
#